data_AF-A0A163T9X5-F1
#
_entry.id   AF-A0A163T9X5-F1
#
_cell.length_a   1.000
_cell.length_b   1.000
_cell.length_c   1.000
_cell.angle_alpha   90.00
_cell.angle_beta   90.00
_cell.angle_gamma   90.00
#
_symmetry.space_group_name_H-M   'P 1'
#
loop_
_entity.id
_entity.type
_entity.pdbx_description
1 polymer ?
#
loop_
_entity_poly.entity_id
_entity_poly.type
_entity_poly.pdbx_seq_one_letter_code
_entity_poly.pdbx_strand_id
1 'polypeptide(L)'
;MLASFQTLTYNNVPEHVDPTWLPVIQGELPSWLSGTMYRVGGGRFVLGDGQHKKGKKTSGAPYIIRHAFDGLPYLYRFEFNAQKNSVRFNSRYIAKDYEKNLLERHGRGAMWFGESRKMSTWERLKDFASRFDQLVLCRNEATPSSVSVGIATAPNFPLPASWHSSNCGDKPALVTKSDHNALQQLDHTTLEPQKIFTYRDYDKRLDGQLAAAHHHYDYASQETINMTMSVGSTKPTLQIFSINSKGHTSILASIQHGLDADKTPVRPFYYHSFFTTENYVVVPMCPMYYKNNGVDLLLNGSVLGGVEWEPDTPTYFHIVDRHHGKGHVATLVGPSYFAFHVINARDYQDKENGSIRFELDCSAYDGKMIYETHAFGDIIRTSDYHSRYLPNKMAPTQKHNGIDYPALHCNRFGDYRRYHLTWNPSSSVSPTAHYETILANFDFPRIQSAYTSKAHRYAYGCQILAPTPDRGEQYCLVKIDLNTKKWIRFQHQDEYQNGYLCSEPIFVARPRQEEQEQEPQNEDDGVVLSLVNVFDNRGTSYDHCYLLVLDAASFTQMAYVPIGSFIAPTFHGSYDAEYSFKLGSFN
;
A
#
# COMPACT_ATOMS: atom_id res chain seq x y z
N MET A 1 21.58 -3.33 16.19
CA MET A 1 20.36 -3.80 16.89
C MET A 1 19.33 -4.28 15.86
N LEU A 2 18.79 -3.43 14.97
CA LEU A 2 17.76 -3.90 14.02
C LEU A 2 18.19 -5.11 13.16
N ALA A 3 19.41 -5.08 12.63
CA ALA A 3 19.97 -6.19 11.84
C ALA A 3 20.11 -7.52 12.60
N SER A 4 20.05 -7.57 13.93
CA SER A 4 20.24 -8.81 14.70
C SER A 4 18.98 -9.65 14.87
N PHE A 5 17.77 -9.08 14.72
CA PHE A 5 16.51 -9.82 14.86
C PHE A 5 15.85 -10.14 13.53
N GLN A 6 16.29 -9.51 12.43
CA GLN A 6 15.90 -9.87 11.08
C GLN A 6 16.54 -11.22 10.71
N THR A 7 15.86 -12.30 11.08
CA THR A 7 16.33 -13.68 10.86
C THR A 7 15.50 -14.43 9.84
N LEU A 8 14.34 -13.88 9.47
CA LEU A 8 13.41 -14.47 8.51
C LEU A 8 14.03 -14.56 7.11
N THR A 9 13.60 -15.58 6.39
CA THR A 9 13.97 -15.83 4.99
C THR A 9 12.72 -16.09 4.20
N TYR A 10 12.61 -15.43 3.05
CA TYR A 10 11.51 -15.58 2.12
C TYR A 10 12.00 -16.28 0.86
N ASN A 11 11.12 -17.05 0.22
CA ASN A 11 11.42 -17.72 -1.03
C ASN A 11 11.22 -16.78 -2.21
N ASN A 12 11.99 -17.00 -3.29
CA ASN A 12 11.74 -16.31 -4.54
C ASN A 12 10.51 -16.91 -5.24
N VAL A 13 9.73 -16.04 -5.85
CA VAL A 13 8.57 -16.40 -6.67
C VAL A 13 9.04 -16.72 -8.09
N PRO A 14 8.49 -17.75 -8.75
CA PRO A 14 8.73 -17.99 -10.17
C PRO A 14 8.12 -16.88 -11.05
N GLU A 15 8.84 -16.51 -12.09
CA GLU A 15 8.37 -15.56 -13.11
C GLU A 15 7.60 -16.31 -14.21
N HIS A 16 6.38 -15.85 -14.52
CA HIS A 16 5.51 -16.42 -15.56
C HIS A 16 5.25 -15.37 -16.65
N VAL A 17 6.24 -15.17 -17.54
CA VAL A 17 6.18 -14.08 -18.53
C VAL A 17 5.13 -14.30 -19.62
N ASP A 18 4.85 -15.57 -19.96
CA ASP A 18 3.92 -15.94 -21.04
C ASP A 18 2.49 -16.10 -20.49
N PRO A 19 1.51 -15.29 -20.96
CA PRO A 19 0.13 -15.37 -20.51
C PRO A 19 -0.50 -16.75 -20.76
N THR A 20 -0.95 -17.39 -19.69
CA THR A 20 -1.51 -18.74 -19.71
C THR A 20 -2.95 -18.75 -19.20
N TRP A 21 -3.87 -19.44 -19.90
CA TRP A 21 -5.24 -19.62 -19.43
C TRP A 21 -5.32 -20.72 -18.37
N LEU A 22 -5.84 -20.36 -17.21
CA LEU A 22 -6.04 -21.25 -16.06
C LEU A 22 -7.56 -21.45 -15.85
N PRO A 23 -8.04 -22.70 -15.78
CA PRO A 23 -9.46 -22.97 -15.62
C PRO A 23 -9.92 -22.71 -14.18
N VAL A 24 -11.18 -22.30 -14.02
CA VAL A 24 -11.88 -22.41 -12.74
C VAL A 24 -12.13 -23.89 -12.46
N ILE A 25 -11.71 -24.38 -11.29
CA ILE A 25 -11.87 -25.80 -10.93
C ILE A 25 -12.98 -26.04 -9.89
N GLN A 26 -13.47 -24.99 -9.24
CA GLN A 26 -14.62 -25.04 -8.35
C GLN A 26 -15.47 -23.79 -8.55
N GLY A 27 -16.77 -23.97 -8.79
CA GLY A 27 -17.71 -22.88 -9.06
C GLY A 27 -17.55 -22.28 -10.46
N GLU A 28 -18.06 -21.06 -10.66
CA GLU A 28 -18.12 -20.39 -11.96
C GLU A 28 -17.91 -18.87 -11.81
N LEU A 29 -17.26 -18.25 -12.80
CA LEU A 29 -17.19 -16.79 -12.87
C LEU A 29 -18.58 -16.23 -13.22
N PRO A 30 -19.02 -15.12 -12.59
CA PRO A 30 -20.21 -14.41 -13.04
C PRO A 30 -20.11 -14.05 -14.53
N SER A 31 -21.19 -14.21 -15.29
CA SER A 31 -21.20 -14.00 -16.74
C SER A 31 -20.77 -12.60 -17.20
N TRP A 32 -20.91 -11.60 -16.33
CA TRP A 32 -20.52 -10.21 -16.57
C TRP A 32 -19.08 -9.88 -16.16
N LEU A 33 -18.38 -10.79 -15.45
CA LEU A 33 -17.04 -10.52 -14.94
C LEU A 33 -16.01 -10.61 -16.09
N SER A 34 -15.68 -9.45 -16.63
CA SER A 34 -14.68 -9.23 -17.68
C SER A 34 -13.76 -8.07 -17.31
N GLY A 35 -12.47 -8.21 -17.54
CA GLY A 35 -11.47 -7.20 -17.19
C GLY A 35 -10.17 -7.82 -16.70
N THR A 36 -9.29 -6.98 -16.17
CA THR A 36 -7.96 -7.38 -15.70
C THR A 36 -7.70 -6.87 -14.29
N MET A 37 -7.34 -7.76 -13.37
CA MET A 37 -6.80 -7.42 -12.07
C MET A 37 -5.27 -7.39 -12.13
N TYR A 38 -4.67 -6.33 -11.60
CA TYR A 38 -3.23 -6.19 -11.39
C TYR A 38 -2.94 -6.18 -9.89
N ARG A 39 -1.91 -6.90 -9.45
CA ARG A 39 -1.42 -6.88 -8.06
C ARG A 39 0.10 -6.77 -8.04
N VAL A 40 0.67 -6.07 -7.07
CA VAL A 40 2.12 -5.94 -6.92
C VAL A 40 2.57 -6.34 -5.52
N GLY A 41 3.78 -6.90 -5.40
CA GLY A 41 4.38 -7.25 -4.11
C GLY A 41 5.80 -7.75 -4.24
N GLY A 42 6.45 -8.00 -3.10
CA GLY A 42 7.79 -8.55 -3.06
C GLY A 42 7.81 -10.01 -3.53
N GLY A 43 8.65 -10.32 -4.53
CA GLY A 43 8.79 -11.68 -5.06
C GLY A 43 10.23 -12.16 -5.21
N ARG A 44 11.22 -11.28 -5.02
CA ARG A 44 12.65 -11.61 -5.08
C ARG A 44 13.35 -11.18 -3.81
N PHE A 45 13.74 -12.15 -2.97
CA PHE A 45 14.38 -11.95 -1.68
C PHE A 45 15.80 -12.49 -1.62
N VAL A 46 16.10 -13.53 -2.41
CA VAL A 46 17.45 -14.09 -2.55
C VAL A 46 18.02 -13.63 -3.89
N LEU A 47 19.02 -12.76 -3.85
CA LEU A 47 19.60 -12.11 -5.01
C LEU A 47 20.95 -12.72 -5.38
N GLY A 48 21.22 -12.72 -6.69
CA GLY A 48 22.41 -13.32 -7.27
C GLY A 48 22.30 -14.84 -7.38
N ASP A 49 22.95 -15.38 -8.41
CA ASP A 49 22.98 -16.83 -8.63
C ASP A 49 24.06 -17.44 -7.74
N GLY A 50 23.68 -18.32 -6.82
CA GLY A 50 24.63 -19.29 -6.26
C GLY A 50 25.18 -20.27 -7.31
N GLN A 51 24.97 -20.03 -8.62
CA GLN A 51 25.36 -20.94 -9.69
C GLN A 51 26.76 -20.62 -10.21
N HIS A 52 27.64 -21.60 -10.04
CA HIS A 52 28.84 -21.77 -10.84
C HIS A 52 28.49 -21.76 -12.34
N LYS A 53 28.64 -20.61 -13.01
CA LYS A 53 28.82 -20.62 -14.47
C LYS A 53 30.11 -21.39 -14.76
N LYS A 54 30.01 -22.55 -15.42
CA LYS A 54 31.15 -23.33 -15.91
C LYS A 54 32.15 -22.38 -16.59
N GLY A 55 33.30 -22.17 -15.96
CA GLY A 55 34.42 -21.39 -16.51
C GLY A 55 34.69 -20.01 -15.91
N LYS A 56 33.82 -19.43 -15.07
CA LYS A 56 34.14 -18.22 -14.28
C LYS A 56 33.61 -18.36 -12.85
N LYS A 57 34.51 -18.48 -11.88
CA LYS A 57 34.18 -18.34 -10.45
C LYS A 57 33.76 -16.89 -10.18
N THR A 58 32.48 -16.57 -10.29
CA THR A 58 31.91 -15.44 -9.54
C THR A 58 31.54 -15.98 -8.16
N SER A 59 32.54 -16.08 -7.28
CA SER A 59 32.37 -16.52 -5.90
C SER A 59 31.82 -15.37 -5.06
N GLY A 60 30.51 -15.37 -4.81
CA GLY A 60 29.87 -14.53 -3.80
C GLY A 60 28.72 -15.30 -3.16
N ALA A 61 28.56 -15.20 -1.85
CA ALA A 61 27.35 -15.67 -1.18
C ALA A 61 26.14 -14.88 -1.70
N PRO A 62 24.95 -15.49 -1.81
CA PRO A 62 23.76 -14.78 -2.25
C PRO A 62 23.45 -13.61 -1.30
N TYR A 63 22.94 -12.51 -1.84
CA TYR A 63 22.46 -11.41 -1.03
C TYR A 63 21.02 -11.69 -0.60
N ILE A 64 20.77 -11.78 0.71
CA ILE A 64 19.46 -12.16 1.26
C ILE A 64 18.78 -10.92 1.86
N ILE A 65 17.60 -10.59 1.34
CA ILE A 65 16.68 -9.60 1.91
C ILE A 65 15.83 -10.30 2.96
N ARG A 66 15.75 -9.72 4.16
CA ARG A 66 15.14 -10.34 5.35
C ARG A 66 13.90 -9.61 5.85
N HIS A 67 13.55 -8.49 5.22
CA HIS A 67 12.37 -7.72 5.53
C HIS A 67 11.28 -7.91 4.48
N ALA A 68 10.06 -8.20 4.90
CA ALA A 68 8.94 -8.49 3.99
C ALA A 68 8.69 -7.39 2.94
N PHE A 69 8.77 -6.13 3.36
CA PHE A 69 8.49 -4.97 2.50
C PHE A 69 9.64 -4.61 1.55
N ASP A 70 10.80 -5.28 1.66
CA ASP A 70 11.99 -4.98 0.84
C ASP A 70 12.23 -5.97 -0.29
N GLY A 71 11.43 -7.05 -0.37
CA GLY A 71 11.50 -7.98 -1.48
C GLY A 71 11.33 -7.25 -2.81
N LEU A 72 12.20 -7.52 -3.78
CA LEU A 72 12.14 -6.80 -5.06
C LEU A 72 10.86 -7.19 -5.82
N PRO A 73 10.23 -6.22 -6.51
CA PRO A 73 8.84 -6.33 -6.88
C PRO A 73 8.55 -7.26 -8.05
N TYR A 74 7.44 -7.98 -7.93
CA TYR A 74 6.75 -8.68 -8.99
C TYR A 74 5.39 -8.02 -9.23
N LEU A 75 5.02 -7.89 -10.50
CA LEU A 75 3.69 -7.52 -10.94
C LEU A 75 2.97 -8.77 -11.44
N TYR A 76 1.72 -8.95 -11.00
CA TYR A 76 0.86 -10.08 -11.36
C TYR A 76 -0.37 -9.57 -12.11
N ARG A 77 -0.77 -10.27 -13.15
CA ARG A 77 -1.90 -9.94 -14.01
C ARG A 77 -2.86 -11.11 -14.09
N PHE A 78 -4.14 -10.83 -13.89
CA PHE A 78 -5.24 -11.81 -13.96
C PHE A 78 -6.35 -11.25 -14.83
N GLU A 79 -6.50 -11.78 -16.04
CA GLU A 79 -7.54 -11.36 -16.99
C GLU A 79 -8.69 -12.37 -17.00
N PHE A 80 -9.90 -11.88 -16.72
CA PHE A 80 -11.08 -12.72 -16.52
C PHE A 80 -11.82 -12.93 -17.85
N ASN A 81 -12.18 -14.18 -18.12
CA ASN A 81 -13.05 -14.54 -19.22
C ASN A 81 -14.15 -15.49 -18.73
N ALA A 82 -15.30 -14.92 -18.38
CA ALA A 82 -16.44 -15.68 -17.89
C ALA A 82 -17.02 -16.65 -18.93
N GLN A 83 -17.00 -16.30 -20.23
CA GLN A 83 -17.47 -17.19 -21.30
C GLN A 83 -16.67 -18.49 -21.40
N LYS A 84 -15.36 -18.42 -21.15
CA LYS A 84 -14.45 -19.58 -21.08
C LYS A 84 -14.33 -20.17 -19.67
N ASN A 85 -15.01 -19.58 -18.68
CA ASN A 85 -14.85 -19.86 -17.26
C ASN A 85 -13.37 -20.03 -16.84
N SER A 86 -12.53 -19.07 -17.23
CA SER A 86 -11.07 -19.14 -17.06
C SER A 86 -10.46 -17.76 -16.84
N VAL A 87 -9.24 -17.76 -16.29
CA VAL A 87 -8.45 -16.55 -16.04
C VAL A 87 -7.10 -16.68 -16.75
N ARG A 88 -6.71 -15.67 -17.52
CA ARG A 88 -5.38 -15.60 -18.15
C ARG A 88 -4.41 -14.94 -17.18
N PHE A 89 -3.36 -15.67 -16.80
CA PHE A 89 -2.38 -15.28 -15.80
C PHE A 89 -0.99 -15.08 -16.41
N ASN A 90 -0.30 -14.03 -15.98
CA ASN A 90 1.14 -13.84 -16.14
C ASN A 90 1.70 -12.99 -14.99
N SER A 91 2.99 -13.11 -14.74
CA SER A 91 3.74 -12.32 -13.77
C SER A 91 5.08 -11.88 -14.34
N ARG A 92 5.61 -10.76 -13.82
CA ARG A 92 6.93 -10.27 -14.23
C ARG A 92 7.71 -9.70 -13.06
N TYR A 93 9.01 -9.97 -13.06
CA TYR A 93 9.98 -9.33 -12.19
C TYR A 93 10.38 -7.96 -12.76
N ILE A 94 10.04 -6.87 -12.06
CA ILE A 94 10.08 -5.50 -12.61
C ILE A 94 11.29 -4.67 -12.15
N ALA A 95 12.26 -5.28 -11.45
CA ALA A 95 13.42 -4.58 -10.87
C ALA A 95 14.78 -5.23 -11.20
N LYS A 96 14.90 -5.84 -12.39
CA LYS A 96 16.09 -6.60 -12.83
C LYS A 96 17.39 -5.77 -12.79
N ASP A 97 17.36 -4.53 -13.29
CA ASP A 97 18.55 -3.66 -13.26
C ASP A 97 18.85 -3.17 -11.84
N TYR A 98 17.84 -3.00 -10.99
CA TYR A 98 18.04 -2.69 -9.57
C TYR A 98 18.78 -3.82 -8.84
N GLU A 99 18.40 -5.10 -9.03
CA GLU A 99 19.14 -6.25 -8.47
C GLU A 99 20.59 -6.25 -8.95
N LYS A 100 20.82 -6.05 -10.26
CA LYS A 100 22.17 -5.98 -10.82
C LYS A 100 23.01 -4.89 -10.15
N ASN A 101 22.48 -3.67 -10.08
CA ASN A 101 23.16 -2.53 -9.44
C ASN A 101 23.42 -2.77 -7.96
N LEU A 102 22.48 -3.40 -7.26
CA LEU A 102 22.62 -3.77 -5.86
C LEU A 102 23.76 -4.77 -5.66
N LEU A 103 23.83 -5.83 -6.48
CA LEU A 103 24.89 -6.84 -6.40
C LEU A 103 26.27 -6.23 -6.72
N GLU A 104 26.37 -5.41 -7.77
CA GLU A 104 27.61 -4.74 -8.18
C GLU A 104 28.16 -3.80 -7.10
N ARG A 105 27.28 -3.13 -6.35
CA ARG A 105 27.66 -2.22 -5.26
C ARG A 105 27.77 -2.92 -3.91
N HIS A 106 27.55 -4.24 -3.83
CA HIS A 106 27.35 -4.97 -2.58
C HIS A 106 26.30 -4.30 -1.68
N GLY A 107 25.30 -3.69 -2.31
CA GLY A 107 24.21 -2.90 -1.74
C GLY A 107 24.60 -1.61 -1.03
N ARG A 108 25.83 -1.14 -1.22
CA ARG A 108 26.23 0.22 -0.81
C ARG A 108 25.29 1.24 -1.44
N GLY A 109 24.80 2.14 -0.59
CA GLY A 109 23.95 3.25 -1.02
C GLY A 109 22.48 2.85 -1.26
N ALA A 110 22.11 1.60 -1.01
CA ALA A 110 20.72 1.17 -1.08
C ALA A 110 19.88 1.81 0.03
N MET A 111 18.61 2.04 -0.28
CA MET A 111 17.57 2.53 0.61
C MET A 111 16.50 1.46 0.70
N TRP A 112 16.09 1.15 1.92
CA TRP A 112 15.13 0.10 2.23
C TRP A 112 13.97 0.65 3.05
N PHE A 113 12.88 -0.10 3.14
CA PHE A 113 11.87 0.11 4.15
C PHE A 113 12.40 -0.32 5.52
N GLY A 114 12.80 -1.59 5.67
CA GLY A 114 13.19 -2.14 6.98
C GLY A 114 14.51 -2.89 7.02
N GLU A 115 14.98 -3.41 5.90
CA GLU A 115 16.23 -4.17 5.77
C GLU A 115 17.38 -3.37 6.38
N SER A 116 18.02 -3.98 7.38
CA SER A 116 19.06 -3.35 8.17
C SER A 116 20.28 -4.25 8.19
N ARG A 117 21.45 -3.68 7.90
CA ARG A 117 22.71 -4.45 7.86
C ARG A 117 23.56 -4.20 9.09
N LYS A 118 24.27 -5.23 9.54
CA LYS A 118 25.37 -5.04 10.48
C LYS A 118 26.52 -4.36 9.74
N MET A 119 26.86 -3.16 10.18
CA MET A 119 27.89 -2.33 9.57
C MET A 119 28.72 -1.68 10.68
N SER A 120 30.01 -1.54 10.44
CA SER A 120 30.86 -0.66 11.23
C SER A 120 30.45 0.81 11.04
N THR A 121 30.86 1.68 11.98
CA THR A 121 30.63 3.13 11.87
C THR A 121 31.19 3.71 10.57
N TRP A 122 32.34 3.20 10.11
CA TRP A 122 32.96 3.71 8.89
C TRP A 122 32.21 3.31 7.62
N GLU A 123 31.75 2.05 7.55
CA GLU A 123 30.90 1.60 6.44
C GLU A 123 29.59 2.39 6.40
N ARG A 124 28.97 2.66 7.56
CA ARG A 124 27.75 3.46 7.64
C ARG A 124 27.95 4.87 7.08
N LEU A 125 29.08 5.52 7.39
CA LEU A 125 29.38 6.86 6.86
C LEU A 125 29.66 6.83 5.35
N LYS A 126 30.33 5.79 4.83
CA LYS A 126 30.48 5.61 3.36
C LYS A 126 29.15 5.40 2.65
N ASP A 127 28.26 4.59 3.24
CA ASP A 127 26.92 4.37 2.71
C ASP A 127 26.07 5.64 2.74
N PHE A 128 26.14 6.41 3.84
CA PHE A 128 25.52 7.72 3.92
C PHE A 128 26.01 8.65 2.81
N ALA A 129 27.32 8.76 2.61
CA ALA A 129 27.89 9.58 1.54
C ALA A 129 27.41 9.12 0.16
N SER A 130 27.31 7.80 -0.07
CA SER A 130 26.78 7.26 -1.33
C SER A 130 25.30 7.56 -1.55
N ARG A 131 24.47 7.53 -0.50
CA ARG A 131 23.05 7.91 -0.58
C ARG A 131 22.89 9.40 -0.82
N PHE A 132 23.69 10.21 -0.13
CA PHE A 132 23.69 11.66 -0.30
C PHE A 132 24.12 12.07 -1.71
N ASP A 133 25.18 11.45 -2.24
CA ASP A 133 25.64 11.64 -3.63
C ASP A 133 24.56 11.26 -4.65
N GLN A 134 23.84 10.14 -4.43
CA GLN A 134 22.69 9.75 -5.24
C GLN A 134 21.53 10.75 -5.15
N LEU A 135 21.31 11.36 -3.98
CA LEU A 135 20.26 12.36 -3.77
C LEU A 135 20.61 13.73 -4.41
N VAL A 136 21.89 14.11 -4.41
CA VAL A 136 22.36 15.47 -4.77
C VAL A 136 22.99 15.56 -6.17
N LEU A 137 23.80 14.58 -6.56
CA LEU A 137 24.75 14.69 -7.69
C LEU A 137 24.42 13.77 -8.87
N CYS A 138 23.85 12.58 -8.65
CA CYS A 138 23.63 11.60 -9.71
C CYS A 138 22.17 11.53 -10.20
N ARG A 139 21.90 12.16 -11.35
CA ARG A 139 20.81 11.81 -12.28
C ARG A 139 21.36 10.96 -13.43
N ASN A 140 21.84 9.75 -13.15
CA ASN A 140 22.05 8.82 -14.25
C ASN A 140 20.69 8.51 -14.87
N GLU A 141 20.61 8.40 -16.21
CA GLU A 141 19.39 7.94 -16.87
C GLU A 141 18.98 6.59 -16.28
N ALA A 142 17.89 6.59 -15.51
CA ALA A 142 17.36 5.38 -14.91
C ALA A 142 16.90 4.48 -16.05
N THR A 143 17.41 3.25 -16.10
CA THR A 143 16.80 2.25 -16.97
C THR A 143 15.39 1.93 -16.45
N PRO A 144 14.49 1.41 -17.29
CA PRO A 144 13.11 1.16 -16.87
C PRO A 144 12.93 0.27 -15.64
N SER A 145 13.95 -0.50 -15.25
CA SER A 145 13.92 -1.41 -14.09
C SER A 145 14.98 -1.12 -13.01
N SER A 146 15.60 0.07 -13.03
CA SER A 146 16.67 0.44 -12.10
C SER A 146 16.21 1.00 -10.75
N VAL A 147 14.90 1.02 -10.47
CA VAL A 147 14.33 1.47 -9.19
C VAL A 147 13.34 0.41 -8.69
N SER A 148 13.37 0.11 -7.39
CA SER A 148 12.43 -0.81 -6.76
C SER A 148 11.12 -0.09 -6.42
N VAL A 149 10.08 -0.30 -7.23
CA VAL A 149 8.76 0.34 -7.06
C VAL A 149 7.68 -0.74 -7.04
N GLY A 150 7.17 -1.08 -5.85
CA GLY A 150 6.56 -2.39 -5.61
C GLY A 150 5.37 -2.48 -4.67
N ILE A 151 4.77 -1.35 -4.30
CA ILE A 151 3.78 -1.32 -3.21
C ILE A 151 2.35 -1.25 -3.74
N ALA A 152 2.10 -0.39 -4.73
CA ALA A 152 0.77 -0.22 -5.32
C ALA A 152 0.84 -0.12 -6.84
N THR A 153 -0.21 -0.54 -7.56
CA THR A 153 -0.28 -0.48 -9.02
C THR A 153 -1.60 0.10 -9.52
N ALA A 154 -1.52 1.11 -10.39
CA ALA A 154 -2.65 1.84 -10.92
C ALA A 154 -2.70 1.68 -12.45
N PRO A 155 -3.70 0.97 -13.00
CA PRO A 155 -3.97 1.02 -14.43
C PRO A 155 -4.52 2.41 -14.78
N ASN A 156 -4.40 2.74 -16.06
CA ASN A 156 -4.94 3.97 -16.62
C ASN A 156 -4.40 5.26 -15.96
N PHE A 157 -3.20 5.27 -15.40
CA PHE A 157 -2.60 6.45 -14.77
C PHE A 157 -2.33 7.56 -15.81
N PRO A 158 -2.69 8.83 -15.53
CA PRO A 158 -2.44 9.94 -16.44
C PRO A 158 -0.93 10.18 -16.52
N LEU A 159 -0.37 10.31 -17.73
CA LEU A 159 1.04 10.65 -17.94
C LEU A 159 1.23 12.18 -17.99
N PRO A 160 2.46 12.72 -17.83
CA PRO A 160 2.69 14.16 -17.89
C PRO A 160 2.21 14.78 -19.21
N ALA A 161 1.48 15.91 -19.12
CA ALA A 161 0.95 16.62 -20.29
C ALA A 161 2.03 16.93 -21.35
N SER A 162 3.26 17.20 -20.90
CA SER A 162 4.41 17.50 -21.75
C SER A 162 4.87 16.34 -22.64
N TRP A 163 4.41 15.11 -22.38
CA TRP A 163 4.80 13.91 -23.13
C TRP A 163 3.76 13.52 -24.20
N HIS A 164 2.58 14.15 -24.19
CA HIS A 164 1.58 13.91 -25.22
C HIS A 164 2.06 14.54 -26.53
N SER A 165 2.40 13.70 -27.52
CA SER A 165 2.64 14.16 -28.90
C SER A 165 1.31 14.30 -29.63
N SER A 166 1.23 15.24 -30.59
CA SER A 166 0.00 15.54 -31.35
C SER A 166 -0.59 14.36 -32.15
N ASN A 167 0.10 13.21 -32.22
CA ASN A 167 -0.29 12.02 -32.98
C ASN A 167 -0.35 10.71 -32.18
N CYS A 168 -0.08 10.71 -30.88
CA CYS A 168 -0.30 9.52 -30.03
C CYS A 168 -1.66 9.63 -29.38
N GLY A 169 -2.57 8.70 -29.67
CA GLY A 169 -3.82 8.58 -28.93
C GLY A 169 -3.54 8.51 -27.43
N ASP A 170 -4.34 9.24 -26.64
CA ASP A 170 -4.29 9.32 -25.18
C ASP A 170 -4.54 7.95 -24.54
N LYS A 171 -3.55 7.05 -24.57
CA LYS A 171 -3.64 5.75 -23.92
C LYS A 171 -3.02 5.87 -22.52
N PRO A 172 -3.82 5.71 -21.47
CA PRO A 172 -3.33 5.87 -20.12
C PRO A 172 -2.46 4.65 -19.71
N ALA A 173 -1.55 4.85 -18.76
CA ALA A 173 -0.45 3.92 -18.50
C ALA A 173 -0.71 3.01 -17.29
N LEU A 174 -0.13 1.80 -17.29
CA LEU A 174 -0.02 1.00 -16.07
C LEU A 174 1.19 1.49 -15.27
N VAL A 175 0.98 1.95 -14.04
CA VAL A 175 2.03 2.53 -13.20
C VAL A 175 2.11 1.83 -11.85
N THR A 176 3.31 1.37 -11.46
CA THR A 176 3.59 0.96 -10.07
C THR A 176 4.19 2.10 -9.27
N LYS A 177 3.93 2.08 -7.95
CA LYS A 177 4.25 3.14 -6.99
C LYS A 177 4.75 2.58 -5.65
N SER A 178 5.39 3.44 -4.86
CA SER A 178 5.88 3.16 -3.50
C SER A 178 5.77 4.44 -2.65
N ASP A 179 6.23 4.42 -1.39
CA ASP A 179 6.20 5.58 -0.47
C ASP A 179 7.33 6.61 -0.74
N HIS A 180 7.92 6.55 -1.93
CA HIS A 180 8.91 7.51 -2.42
C HIS A 180 8.48 8.03 -3.77
N ASN A 181 8.98 9.20 -4.15
CA ASN A 181 8.61 9.91 -5.37
C ASN A 181 9.24 9.27 -6.64
N ALA A 182 8.95 8.00 -6.88
CA ALA A 182 9.26 7.29 -8.10
C ALA A 182 8.05 6.51 -8.59
N LEU A 183 7.82 6.59 -9.89
CA LEU A 183 6.75 5.97 -10.63
C LEU A 183 7.39 5.11 -11.73
N GLN A 184 6.92 3.88 -11.90
CA GLN A 184 7.40 2.99 -12.95
C GLN A 184 6.24 2.68 -13.88
N GLN A 185 6.36 3.08 -15.14
CA GLN A 185 5.45 2.73 -16.21
C GLN A 185 5.76 1.33 -16.74
N LEU A 186 4.73 0.54 -16.98
CA LEU A 186 4.83 -0.82 -17.54
C LEU A 186 3.83 -1.01 -18.69
N ASP A 187 4.10 -2.01 -19.51
CA ASP A 187 3.14 -2.50 -20.50
C ASP A 187 1.96 -3.23 -19.84
N HIS A 188 0.72 -2.98 -20.28
CA HIS A 188 -0.49 -3.55 -19.67
C HIS A 188 -0.63 -5.07 -19.84
N THR A 189 -0.05 -5.65 -20.89
CA THR A 189 -0.23 -7.08 -21.18
C THR A 189 0.98 -7.89 -20.75
N THR A 190 2.14 -7.49 -21.23
CA THR A 190 3.43 -8.20 -21.02
C THR A 190 4.07 -7.85 -19.68
N LEU A 191 3.65 -6.74 -19.05
CA LEU A 191 4.18 -6.18 -17.81
C LEU A 191 5.61 -5.65 -17.92
N GLU A 192 6.18 -5.52 -19.14
CA GLU A 192 7.57 -5.06 -19.28
C GLU A 192 7.73 -3.64 -18.72
N PRO A 193 8.75 -3.37 -17.90
CA PRO A 193 9.05 -2.01 -17.48
C PRO A 193 9.42 -1.14 -18.69
N GLN A 194 8.76 0.01 -18.84
CA GLN A 194 8.93 0.92 -19.96
C GLN A 194 9.69 2.20 -19.58
N LYS A 195 9.42 2.76 -18.40
CA LYS A 195 10.02 4.04 -17.97
C LYS A 195 9.96 4.24 -16.46
N ILE A 196 10.99 4.87 -15.89
CA ILE A 196 10.96 5.45 -14.54
C ILE A 196 10.81 6.96 -14.64
N PHE A 197 9.97 7.54 -13.78
CA PHE A 197 9.73 8.97 -13.69
C PHE A 197 9.23 9.36 -12.30
N THR A 198 9.00 10.64 -12.07
CA THR A 198 8.63 11.21 -10.76
C THR A 198 7.51 12.23 -10.92
N TYR A 199 6.91 12.69 -9.82
CA TYR A 199 5.96 13.80 -9.87
C TYR A 199 6.60 15.11 -10.33
N ARG A 200 7.94 15.24 -10.26
CA ARG A 200 8.68 16.41 -10.79
C ARG A 200 8.55 16.55 -12.31
N ASP A 201 8.30 15.45 -13.02
CA ASP A 201 8.10 15.44 -14.47
C ASP A 201 6.75 16.05 -14.88
N TYR A 202 5.80 16.13 -13.95
CA TYR A 202 4.53 16.84 -14.12
C TYR A 202 4.67 18.32 -13.77
N ASP A 203 5.25 18.62 -12.61
CA ASP A 203 5.52 19.99 -12.15
C ASP A 203 6.81 20.03 -11.33
N LYS A 204 7.71 20.97 -11.65
CA LYS A 204 9.04 21.08 -11.03
C LYS A 204 9.01 21.29 -9.51
N ARG A 205 7.88 21.76 -8.95
CA ARG A 205 7.67 21.96 -7.51
C ARG A 205 7.43 20.66 -6.74
N LEU A 206 7.10 19.57 -7.44
CA LEU A 206 6.82 18.26 -6.85
C LEU A 206 8.11 17.43 -6.71
N ASP A 207 9.14 18.03 -6.12
CA ASP A 207 10.48 17.46 -6.01
C ASP A 207 10.83 16.91 -4.62
N GLY A 208 9.81 16.77 -3.76
CA GLY A 208 9.94 16.03 -2.50
C GLY A 208 10.36 14.58 -2.73
N GLN A 209 11.12 14.02 -1.80
CA GLN A 209 11.64 12.64 -1.92
C GLN A 209 10.58 11.60 -1.62
N LEU A 210 9.60 11.93 -0.77
CA LEU A 210 8.51 11.04 -0.38
C LEU A 210 7.24 11.38 -1.15
N ALA A 211 6.42 10.37 -1.42
CA ALA A 211 5.08 10.51 -1.98
C ALA A 211 4.21 9.37 -1.46
N ALA A 212 2.88 9.53 -1.43
CA ALA A 212 2.02 8.45 -0.97
C ALA A 212 1.92 7.36 -2.06
N ALA A 213 2.06 6.09 -1.67
CA ALA A 213 1.74 4.98 -2.56
C ALA A 213 0.26 5.03 -2.99
N HIS A 214 -0.61 5.42 -2.06
CA HIS A 214 -2.05 5.58 -2.26
C HIS A 214 -2.41 6.99 -2.70
N HIS A 215 -2.46 7.20 -4.02
CA HIS A 215 -3.19 8.34 -4.59
C HIS A 215 -4.70 8.14 -4.41
N HIS A 216 -5.44 9.24 -4.42
CA HIS A 216 -6.90 9.22 -4.56
C HIS A 216 -7.28 9.56 -5.99
N TYR A 217 -8.27 8.87 -6.54
CA TYR A 217 -8.93 9.28 -7.78
C TYR A 217 -10.33 9.77 -7.45
N ASP A 218 -10.65 10.99 -7.85
CA ASP A 218 -12.00 11.53 -7.74
C ASP A 218 -12.78 11.24 -9.02
N TYR A 219 -13.83 10.42 -8.92
CA TYR A 219 -14.71 10.09 -10.04
C TYR A 219 -15.54 11.28 -10.52
N ALA A 220 -15.80 12.28 -9.67
CA ALA A 220 -16.56 13.47 -10.05
C ALA A 220 -15.72 14.43 -10.90
N SER A 221 -14.52 14.80 -10.44
CA SER A 221 -13.62 15.68 -11.21
C SER A 221 -12.76 14.94 -12.25
N GLN A 222 -12.68 13.61 -12.18
CA GLN A 222 -11.77 12.75 -12.96
C GLN A 222 -10.29 13.13 -12.77
N GLU A 223 -9.93 13.48 -11.53
CA GLU A 223 -8.58 13.87 -11.16
C GLU A 223 -7.95 12.88 -10.18
N THR A 224 -6.65 12.64 -10.38
CA THR A 224 -5.78 11.98 -9.43
C THR A 224 -5.21 13.02 -8.45
N ILE A 225 -5.39 12.81 -7.15
CA ILE A 225 -4.84 13.63 -6.09
C ILE A 225 -3.72 12.85 -5.39
N ASN A 226 -2.61 13.52 -5.11
CA ASN A 226 -1.53 12.97 -4.29
C ASN A 226 -0.73 14.10 -3.62
N MET A 227 0.31 13.74 -2.88
CA MET A 227 1.22 14.66 -2.23
C MET A 227 2.68 14.23 -2.33
N THR A 228 3.59 15.19 -2.21
CA THR A 228 5.03 14.93 -2.02
C THR A 228 5.55 15.67 -0.80
N MET A 229 6.51 15.08 -0.08
CA MET A 229 7.16 15.70 1.08
C MET A 229 8.67 15.77 0.87
N SER A 230 9.27 16.93 1.14
CA SER A 230 10.72 17.06 1.20
C SER A 230 11.28 16.62 2.55
N VAL A 231 12.36 15.85 2.51
CA VAL A 231 13.14 15.40 3.68
C VAL A 231 14.60 15.85 3.53
N GLY A 232 15.31 15.96 4.64
CA GLY A 232 16.68 16.46 4.71
C GLY A 232 16.80 17.98 4.53
N SER A 233 15.69 18.68 4.31
CA SER A 233 15.61 20.14 4.18
C SER A 233 15.49 20.81 5.55
N THR A 234 16.06 22.01 5.70
CA THR A 234 15.81 22.88 6.87
C THR A 234 14.41 23.48 6.88
N LYS A 235 13.70 23.41 5.74
CA LYS A 235 12.30 23.78 5.57
C LYS A 235 11.54 22.63 4.88
N PRO A 236 11.15 21.59 5.61
CA PRO A 236 10.26 20.56 5.10
C PRO A 236 9.03 21.19 4.46
N THR A 237 8.66 20.71 3.28
CA THR A 237 7.54 21.23 2.52
C THR A 237 6.70 20.07 2.01
N LEU A 238 5.42 20.09 2.37
CA LEU A 238 4.41 19.19 1.87
C LEU A 238 3.68 19.87 0.71
N GLN A 239 3.77 19.28 -0.48
CA GLN A 239 3.03 19.73 -1.66
C GLN A 239 1.85 18.80 -1.90
N ILE A 240 0.64 19.36 -1.94
CA ILE A 240 -0.59 18.64 -2.29
C ILE A 240 -1.01 19.10 -3.69
N PHE A 241 -1.34 18.16 -4.57
CA PHE A 241 -1.62 18.45 -5.97
C PHE A 241 -2.67 17.53 -6.56
N SER A 242 -3.29 17.97 -7.65
CA SER A 242 -4.15 17.15 -8.52
C SER A 242 -3.57 17.05 -9.93
N ILE A 243 -3.88 15.94 -10.61
CA ILE A 243 -3.52 15.65 -12.00
C ILE A 243 -4.81 15.24 -12.72
N ASN A 244 -5.17 15.94 -13.78
CA ASN A 244 -6.32 15.55 -14.60
C ASN A 244 -5.97 14.45 -15.61
N SER A 245 -6.98 13.94 -16.31
CA SER A 245 -6.82 12.88 -17.32
C SER A 245 -5.85 13.19 -18.46
N LYS A 246 -5.54 14.47 -18.71
CA LYS A 246 -4.57 14.94 -19.72
C LYS A 246 -3.17 15.20 -19.16
N GLY A 247 -2.95 14.86 -17.89
CA GLY A 247 -1.65 15.07 -17.26
C GLY A 247 -1.36 16.51 -16.84
N HIS A 248 -2.34 17.41 -16.86
CA HIS A 248 -2.15 18.76 -16.33
C HIS A 248 -2.24 18.74 -14.82
N THR A 249 -1.33 19.49 -14.18
CA THR A 249 -1.16 19.49 -12.73
C THR A 249 -1.52 20.82 -12.11
N SER A 250 -2.31 20.74 -11.04
CA SER A 250 -2.65 21.87 -10.19
C SER A 250 -2.04 21.66 -8.80
N ILE A 251 -1.34 22.67 -8.28
CA ILE A 251 -0.89 22.65 -6.88
C ILE A 251 -2.04 23.17 -6.03
N LEU A 252 -2.56 22.30 -5.16
CA LEU A 252 -3.65 22.63 -4.24
C LEU A 252 -3.11 23.38 -3.03
N ALA A 253 -2.00 22.93 -2.43
CA ALA A 253 -1.37 23.62 -1.32
C ALA A 253 0.12 23.29 -1.17
N SER A 254 0.86 24.23 -0.58
CA SER A 254 2.25 24.08 -0.15
C SER A 254 2.32 24.37 1.34
N ILE A 255 2.53 23.35 2.18
CA ILE A 255 2.45 23.43 3.64
C ILE A 255 3.85 23.28 4.25
N GLN A 256 4.27 24.27 5.03
CA GLN A 256 5.53 24.26 5.79
C GLN A 256 5.32 24.39 7.30
N HIS A 257 4.12 24.81 7.71
CA HIS A 257 3.70 24.95 9.10
C HIS A 257 2.19 24.74 9.22
N GLY A 258 1.72 24.43 10.43
CA GLY A 258 0.32 24.47 10.79
C GLY A 258 -0.26 25.88 10.74
N LEU A 259 -1.59 25.97 10.76
CA LEU A 259 -2.35 27.23 10.92
C LEU A 259 -2.74 27.48 12.38
N ASP A 260 -2.05 26.83 13.30
CA ASP A 260 -2.07 27.14 14.73
C ASP A 260 -1.36 28.48 15.02
N ALA A 261 -1.61 29.03 16.22
CA ALA A 261 -1.11 30.35 16.61
C ALA A 261 0.42 30.46 16.52
N ASP A 262 1.12 29.37 16.85
CA ASP A 262 2.58 29.32 16.88
C ASP A 262 3.21 29.00 15.51
N LYS A 263 2.38 28.74 14.49
CA LYS A 263 2.81 28.25 13.17
C LYS A 263 3.76 27.07 13.32
N THR A 264 3.32 26.04 14.04
CA THR A 264 4.13 24.85 14.33
C THR A 264 4.71 24.30 13.02
N PRO A 265 6.04 24.22 12.86
CA PRO A 265 6.64 23.73 11.62
C PRO A 265 6.19 22.31 11.29
N VAL A 266 5.95 22.05 10.01
CA VAL A 266 5.72 20.68 9.54
C VAL A 266 7.02 19.90 9.76
N ARG A 267 6.94 18.84 10.55
CA ARG A 267 8.01 17.86 10.72
C ARG A 267 7.84 16.81 9.63
N PRO A 268 8.92 16.32 8.98
CA PRO A 268 8.76 15.20 8.06
C PRO A 268 8.25 13.98 8.83
N PHE A 269 7.18 13.38 8.34
CA PHE A 269 6.51 12.24 8.97
C PHE A 269 6.28 11.15 7.93
N TYR A 270 6.18 9.91 8.39
CA TYR A 270 5.80 8.79 7.54
C TYR A 270 4.30 8.86 7.24
N TYR A 271 3.95 8.81 5.96
CA TYR A 271 2.58 8.65 5.49
C TYR A 271 2.55 7.68 4.33
N HIS A 272 1.51 6.86 4.30
CA HIS A 272 1.26 5.88 3.24
C HIS A 272 0.01 6.22 2.42
N SER A 273 -0.96 6.87 3.07
CA SER A 273 -2.21 7.36 2.48
C SER A 273 -2.71 8.61 3.23
N PHE A 274 -3.80 9.20 2.74
CA PHE A 274 -4.39 10.45 3.24
C PHE A 274 -5.86 10.53 2.83
N PHE A 275 -6.65 11.44 3.42
CA PHE A 275 -8.08 11.48 3.14
C PHE A 275 -8.43 12.48 2.03
N THR A 276 -9.45 12.15 1.26
CA THR A 276 -10.14 13.08 0.35
C THR A 276 -11.64 13.02 0.58
N THR A 277 -12.25 14.18 0.72
CA THR A 277 -13.70 14.36 0.78
C THR A 277 -14.17 15.09 -0.47
N GLU A 278 -15.47 15.33 -0.63
CA GLU A 278 -16.00 16.08 -1.78
C GLU A 278 -15.29 17.43 -1.95
N ASN A 279 -15.08 18.16 -0.84
CA ASN A 279 -14.56 19.53 -0.89
C ASN A 279 -13.11 19.70 -0.43
N TYR A 280 -12.53 18.72 0.28
CA TYR A 280 -11.24 18.87 0.96
C TYR A 280 -10.29 17.70 0.76
N VAL A 281 -8.99 18.01 0.78
CA VAL A 281 -7.95 17.03 1.11
C VAL A 281 -7.61 17.19 2.59
N VAL A 282 -7.60 16.10 3.34
CA VAL A 282 -7.23 16.10 4.76
C VAL A 282 -5.99 15.26 4.96
N VAL A 283 -4.88 15.90 5.33
CA VAL A 283 -3.60 15.24 5.56
C VAL A 283 -3.40 15.03 7.06
N PRO A 284 -3.44 13.78 7.56
CA PRO A 284 -3.15 13.47 8.95
C PRO A 284 -1.64 13.39 9.16
N MET A 285 -1.07 14.40 9.82
CA MET A 285 0.31 14.34 10.32
C MET A 285 0.34 13.51 11.61
N CYS A 286 0.29 12.19 11.44
CA CYS A 286 0.44 11.21 12.51
C CYS A 286 1.84 11.31 13.15
N PRO A 287 2.01 11.07 14.46
CA PRO A 287 3.27 11.29 15.17
C PRO A 287 4.31 10.16 14.98
N MET A 288 4.49 9.72 13.73
CA MET A 288 5.57 8.85 13.26
C MET A 288 6.55 9.68 12.43
N TYR A 289 7.51 10.32 13.10
CA TYR A 289 8.37 11.32 12.48
C TYR A 289 9.67 10.72 11.93
N TYR A 290 10.20 11.30 10.86
CA TYR A 290 11.57 11.04 10.44
C TYR A 290 12.54 11.86 11.30
N LYS A 291 13.41 11.18 12.04
CA LYS A 291 14.39 11.79 12.93
C LYS A 291 15.34 12.74 12.19
N ASN A 292 15.71 13.83 12.85
CA ASN A 292 16.62 14.85 12.32
C ASN A 292 16.19 15.32 10.92
N ASN A 293 14.88 15.55 10.73
CA ASN A 293 14.26 15.90 9.45
C ASN A 293 14.55 14.89 8.31
N GLY A 294 14.81 13.62 8.60
CA GLY A 294 15.13 12.60 7.59
C GLY A 294 16.62 12.37 7.34
N VAL A 295 17.52 13.04 8.05
CA VAL A 295 18.96 12.70 7.98
C VAL A 295 19.21 11.27 8.46
N ASP A 296 18.48 10.82 9.49
CA ASP A 296 18.58 9.46 10.01
C ASP A 296 18.13 8.39 9.01
N LEU A 297 17.22 8.72 8.09
CA LEU A 297 16.82 7.83 6.99
C LEU A 297 18.04 7.52 6.09
N LEU A 298 18.82 8.55 5.73
CA LEU A 298 20.04 8.39 4.92
C LEU A 298 21.15 7.68 5.71
N LEU A 299 21.31 8.01 6.99
CA LEU A 299 22.35 7.41 7.85
C LEU A 299 22.12 5.91 8.05
N ASN A 300 20.88 5.50 8.31
CA ASN A 300 20.54 4.10 8.56
C ASN A 300 20.28 3.32 7.28
N GLY A 301 19.82 3.98 6.20
CA GLY A 301 19.48 3.33 4.95
C GLY A 301 18.15 2.60 4.97
N SER A 302 17.33 2.82 6.00
CA SER A 302 16.02 2.21 6.14
C SER A 302 15.03 3.16 6.79
N VAL A 303 13.75 3.08 6.38
CA VAL A 303 12.65 3.79 7.05
C VAL A 303 12.57 3.39 8.52
N LEU A 304 12.61 2.10 8.85
CA LEU A 304 12.54 1.63 10.25
C LEU A 304 13.67 2.16 11.14
N GLY A 305 14.88 2.35 10.60
CA GLY A 305 15.98 2.97 11.35
C GLY A 305 15.87 4.49 11.46
N GLY A 306 15.16 5.11 10.52
CA GLY A 306 15.03 6.56 10.36
C GLY A 306 13.85 7.19 11.10
N VAL A 307 12.82 6.42 11.46
CA VAL A 307 11.61 6.92 12.11
C VAL A 307 11.65 6.83 13.64
N GLU A 308 10.81 7.64 14.28
CA GLU A 308 10.50 7.60 15.71
C GLU A 308 9.00 7.74 15.94
N TRP A 309 8.48 7.03 16.94
CA TRP A 309 7.09 7.10 17.35
C TRP A 309 6.94 7.95 18.62
N GLU A 310 6.07 8.95 18.57
CA GLU A 310 5.76 9.85 19.69
C GLU A 310 4.29 9.69 20.12
N PRO A 311 3.94 8.68 20.94
CA PRO A 311 2.53 8.35 21.25
C PRO A 311 1.76 9.48 21.93
N ASP A 312 2.43 10.31 22.73
CA ASP A 312 1.82 11.40 23.50
C ASP A 312 1.62 12.68 22.67
N THR A 313 2.14 12.73 21.44
CA THR A 313 1.95 13.85 20.51
C THR A 313 0.60 13.70 19.80
N PRO A 314 -0.25 14.74 19.71
CA PRO A 314 -1.52 14.64 18.99
C PRO A 314 -1.31 14.52 17.47
N THR A 315 -2.36 14.10 16.76
CA THR A 315 -2.37 14.15 15.29
C THR A 315 -2.81 15.54 14.83
N TYR A 316 -2.08 16.13 13.88
CA TYR A 316 -2.49 17.37 13.23
C TYR A 316 -3.12 17.07 11.87
N PHE A 317 -4.36 17.48 11.67
CA PHE A 317 -5.10 17.31 10.42
C PHE A 317 -5.04 18.61 9.61
N HIS A 318 -4.21 18.65 8.57
CA HIS A 318 -4.13 19.77 7.65
C HIS A 318 -5.26 19.70 6.62
N ILE A 319 -6.15 20.68 6.63
CA ILE A 319 -7.32 20.77 5.76
C ILE A 319 -6.97 21.65 4.56
N VAL A 320 -7.08 21.10 3.36
CA VAL A 320 -6.77 21.77 2.09
C VAL A 320 -8.02 21.85 1.23
N ASP A 321 -8.35 23.05 0.79
CA ASP A 321 -9.44 23.31 -0.14
C ASP A 321 -9.12 22.74 -1.53
N ARG A 322 -10.08 22.03 -2.13
CA ARG A 322 -9.91 21.40 -3.46
C ARG A 322 -10.29 22.29 -4.62
N HIS A 323 -11.34 23.11 -4.47
CA HIS A 323 -12.06 23.68 -5.61
C HIS A 323 -11.89 25.20 -5.77
N HIS A 324 -11.57 25.92 -4.71
CA HIS A 324 -11.63 27.39 -4.68
C HIS A 324 -10.24 28.06 -4.64
N GLY A 325 -9.16 27.27 -4.70
CA GLY A 325 -7.80 27.78 -4.68
C GLY A 325 -7.40 28.41 -3.33
N LYS A 326 -8.09 28.09 -2.23
CA LYS A 326 -7.78 28.65 -0.90
C LYS A 326 -6.56 28.01 -0.24
N GLY A 327 -6.10 26.87 -0.75
CA GLY A 327 -4.95 26.16 -0.22
C GLY A 327 -5.18 25.56 1.16
N HIS A 328 -4.19 25.66 2.05
CA HIS A 328 -4.30 25.21 3.43
C HIS A 328 -5.22 26.15 4.21
N VAL A 329 -6.38 25.66 4.66
CA VAL A 329 -7.44 26.48 5.27
C VAL A 329 -7.58 26.28 6.78
N ALA A 330 -7.17 25.13 7.32
CA ALA A 330 -7.15 24.88 8.75
C ALA A 330 -6.15 23.80 9.14
N THR A 331 -5.68 23.83 10.39
CA THR A 331 -5.00 22.70 11.04
C THR A 331 -5.80 22.33 12.28
N LEU A 332 -6.40 21.15 12.28
CA LEU A 332 -7.20 20.65 13.40
C LEU A 332 -6.35 19.69 14.24
N VAL A 333 -6.53 19.70 15.56
CA VAL A 333 -5.79 18.83 16.47
C VAL A 333 -6.72 17.71 16.93
N GLY A 334 -6.27 16.46 16.85
CA GLY A 334 -7.04 15.31 17.31
C GLY A 334 -6.22 14.18 17.93
N PRO A 335 -6.87 13.07 18.28
CA PRO A 335 -6.21 11.97 18.99
C PRO A 335 -5.03 11.39 18.21
N SER A 336 -3.98 11.00 18.94
CA SER A 336 -2.79 10.32 18.38
C SER A 336 -3.17 8.96 17.78
N TYR A 337 -2.66 8.67 16.59
CA TYR A 337 -2.72 7.36 15.95
C TYR A 337 -1.70 7.25 14.82
N PHE A 338 -1.50 6.03 14.35
CA PHE A 338 -0.79 5.76 13.10
C PHE A 338 -1.72 5.01 12.14
N ALA A 339 -1.65 5.27 10.84
CA ALA A 339 -2.37 4.49 9.85
C ALA A 339 -1.53 4.31 8.58
N PHE A 340 -1.52 3.09 8.06
CA PHE A 340 -1.12 2.85 6.68
C PHE A 340 -2.26 3.24 5.74
N HIS A 341 -3.47 2.74 6.01
CA HIS A 341 -4.59 2.83 5.08
C HIS A 341 -5.73 3.68 5.65
N VAL A 342 -6.08 4.73 4.93
CA VAL A 342 -7.42 5.31 4.99
C VAL A 342 -8.41 4.38 4.27
N ILE A 343 -9.66 4.42 4.68
CA ILE A 343 -10.77 3.62 4.14
C ILE A 343 -11.63 4.53 3.26
N ASN A 344 -12.18 5.59 3.84
CA ASN A 344 -12.98 6.58 3.14
C ASN A 344 -13.05 7.88 3.96
N ALA A 345 -13.56 8.95 3.38
CA ALA A 345 -13.85 10.16 4.12
C ALA A 345 -15.04 10.90 3.52
N ARG A 346 -15.73 11.72 4.30
CA ARG A 346 -16.74 12.65 3.78
C ARG A 346 -16.75 13.94 4.59
N ASP A 347 -17.19 15.01 3.96
CA ASP A 347 -17.48 16.28 4.62
C ASP A 347 -18.94 16.68 4.42
N TYR A 348 -19.50 17.41 5.38
CA TYR A 348 -20.81 18.02 5.24
C TYR A 348 -20.91 19.28 6.10
N GLN A 349 -21.63 20.27 5.58
CA GLN A 349 -21.85 21.52 6.29
C GLN A 349 -23.17 21.48 7.07
N ASP A 350 -23.09 21.81 8.34
CA ASP A 350 -24.23 22.04 9.22
C ASP A 350 -24.95 23.32 8.77
N LYS A 351 -26.21 23.17 8.36
CA LYS A 351 -27.01 24.27 7.79
C LYS A 351 -27.37 25.34 8.83
N GLU A 352 -27.39 25.01 10.12
CA GLU A 352 -27.84 25.93 11.17
C GLU A 352 -26.73 26.87 11.62
N ASN A 353 -25.51 26.34 11.78
CA ASN A 353 -24.38 27.10 12.35
C ASN A 353 -23.18 27.25 11.39
N GLY A 354 -23.25 26.66 10.19
CA GLY A 354 -22.21 26.76 9.17
C GLY A 354 -20.95 25.91 9.42
N SER A 355 -20.92 25.12 10.49
CA SER A 355 -19.77 24.25 10.82
C SER A 355 -19.62 23.14 9.80
N ILE A 356 -18.40 22.85 9.40
CA ILE A 356 -18.04 21.73 8.55
C ILE A 356 -17.69 20.55 9.44
N ARG A 357 -18.30 19.40 9.18
CA ARG A 357 -18.01 18.13 9.86
C ARG A 357 -17.32 17.19 8.89
N PHE A 358 -16.28 16.52 9.37
CA PHE A 358 -15.55 15.49 8.65
C PHE A 358 -15.73 14.15 9.34
N GLU A 359 -16.01 13.12 8.56
CA GLU A 359 -15.92 11.73 8.98
C GLU A 359 -14.78 11.09 8.21
N LEU A 360 -13.73 10.63 8.92
CA LEU A 360 -12.50 10.12 8.33
C LEU A 360 -12.27 8.69 8.82
N ASP A 361 -12.38 7.72 7.92
CA ASP A 361 -12.31 6.30 8.25
C ASP A 361 -10.93 5.74 7.92
N CYS A 362 -10.25 5.08 8.86
CA CYS A 362 -8.92 4.48 8.63
C CYS A 362 -8.70 3.21 9.46
N SER A 363 -7.72 2.39 9.04
CA SER A 363 -7.14 1.35 9.89
C SER A 363 -6.08 1.97 10.81
N ALA A 364 -6.45 2.18 12.07
CA ALA A 364 -5.65 2.89 13.07
C ALA A 364 -4.87 1.93 13.98
N TYR A 365 -3.61 2.27 14.22
CA TYR A 365 -2.63 1.55 15.03
C TYR A 365 -2.06 2.46 16.14
N ASP A 366 -1.41 1.84 17.11
CA ASP A 366 -0.65 2.48 18.19
C ASP A 366 0.83 2.75 17.79
N GLY A 367 1.14 2.77 16.49
CA GLY A 367 2.48 2.99 15.94
C GLY A 367 3.40 1.76 15.95
N LYS A 368 3.16 0.77 16.85
CA LYS A 368 4.01 -0.43 17.00
C LYS A 368 4.13 -1.23 15.69
N MET A 369 3.04 -1.26 14.93
CA MET A 369 2.91 -2.03 13.70
C MET A 369 4.05 -1.79 12.72
N ILE A 370 4.60 -0.56 12.62
CA ILE A 370 5.64 -0.26 11.64
C ILE A 370 6.87 -1.18 11.81
N TYR A 371 7.25 -1.54 13.04
CA TYR A 371 8.36 -2.47 13.30
C TYR A 371 7.95 -3.95 13.21
N GLU A 372 6.67 -4.27 13.35
CA GLU A 372 6.14 -5.63 13.21
C GLU A 372 6.03 -6.06 11.73
N THR A 373 6.07 -5.11 10.79
CA THR A 373 6.07 -5.37 9.34
C THR A 373 7.20 -6.29 8.86
N HIS A 374 8.27 -6.47 9.64
CA HIS A 374 9.39 -7.35 9.27
C HIS A 374 8.98 -8.80 9.03
N ALA A 375 7.95 -9.27 9.74
CA ALA A 375 7.39 -10.62 9.65
C ALA A 375 6.11 -10.68 8.81
N PHE A 376 5.74 -9.59 8.13
CA PHE A 376 4.54 -9.58 7.30
C PHE A 376 4.63 -10.67 6.20
N GLY A 377 3.59 -11.51 6.11
CA GLY A 377 3.55 -12.60 5.13
C GLY A 377 4.39 -13.85 5.49
N ASP A 378 5.08 -13.86 6.63
CA ASP A 378 5.67 -15.07 7.22
C ASP A 378 4.63 -15.77 8.10
N ILE A 379 3.77 -16.58 7.46
CA ILE A 379 2.68 -17.27 8.15
C ILE A 379 3.22 -18.40 9.03
N ILE A 380 2.80 -18.42 10.29
CA ILE A 380 3.07 -19.51 11.22
C ILE A 380 2.18 -20.72 10.91
N ARG A 381 2.79 -21.86 10.56
CA ARG A 381 2.08 -23.14 10.44
C ARG A 381 1.70 -23.69 11.81
N THR A 382 0.69 -24.56 11.84
CA THR A 382 0.34 -25.32 13.05
C THR A 382 1.57 -26.09 13.60
N SER A 383 2.34 -26.73 12.71
CA SER A 383 3.58 -27.44 13.04
C SER A 383 4.65 -26.57 13.71
N ASP A 384 4.62 -25.26 13.44
CA ASP A 384 5.63 -24.30 13.88
C ASP A 384 5.21 -23.57 15.17
N TYR A 385 4.01 -23.83 15.69
CA TYR A 385 3.46 -23.12 16.84
C TYR A 385 4.37 -23.17 18.07
N HIS A 386 4.79 -24.37 18.47
CA HIS A 386 5.63 -24.57 19.65
C HIS A 386 7.11 -24.22 19.43
N SER A 387 7.61 -24.34 18.20
CA SER A 387 9.03 -24.14 17.89
C SER A 387 9.36 -22.69 17.55
N ARG A 388 8.42 -21.94 16.96
CA ARG A 388 8.64 -20.56 16.49
C ARG A 388 7.78 -19.53 17.22
N TYR A 389 6.47 -19.72 17.28
CA TYR A 389 5.55 -18.68 17.75
C TYR A 389 5.56 -18.50 19.28
N LEU A 390 5.39 -19.59 20.03
CA LEU A 390 5.35 -19.56 21.49
C LEU A 390 6.62 -18.94 22.12
N PRO A 391 7.85 -19.34 21.69
CA PRO A 391 9.07 -18.75 22.21
C PRO A 391 9.21 -17.25 21.91
N ASN A 392 8.85 -16.81 20.68
CA ASN A 392 8.88 -15.39 20.30
C ASN A 392 7.89 -14.57 21.14
N LYS A 393 6.67 -15.08 21.34
CA LYS A 393 5.64 -14.42 22.14
C LYS A 393 6.02 -14.24 23.61
N MET A 394 6.84 -15.14 24.17
CA MET A 394 7.31 -15.09 25.55
C MET A 394 8.65 -14.37 25.73
N ALA A 395 9.27 -13.92 24.63
CA ALA A 395 10.58 -13.28 24.69
C ALA A 395 10.49 -11.93 25.45
N PRO A 396 11.45 -11.62 26.34
CA PRO A 396 11.48 -10.33 27.01
C PRO A 396 11.76 -9.23 25.98
N THR A 397 10.99 -8.15 26.05
CA THR A 397 11.16 -6.98 25.18
C THR A 397 11.73 -5.78 25.94
N GLN A 398 12.41 -4.91 25.22
CA GLN A 398 12.87 -3.60 25.68
C GLN A 398 12.30 -2.51 24.75
N LYS A 399 12.21 -1.26 25.18
CA LYS A 399 11.77 -0.17 24.29
C LYS A 399 12.95 0.41 23.49
N HIS A 400 12.79 0.53 22.18
CA HIS A 400 13.67 1.25 21.26
C HIS A 400 12.82 2.20 20.40
N ASN A 401 13.12 3.51 20.43
CA ASN A 401 12.32 4.56 19.78
C ASN A 401 10.80 4.47 20.09
N GLY A 402 10.45 4.18 21.34
CA GLY A 402 9.06 4.04 21.79
C GLY A 402 8.41 2.67 21.49
N ILE A 403 9.08 1.76 20.80
CA ILE A 403 8.51 0.48 20.32
C ILE A 403 9.26 -0.73 20.88
N ASP A 404 8.55 -1.84 21.09
CA ASP A 404 9.11 -3.06 21.69
C ASP A 404 10.13 -3.74 20.76
N TYR A 405 11.23 -4.16 21.35
CA TYR A 405 12.36 -4.81 20.70
C TYR A 405 12.77 -6.10 21.43
N PRO A 406 13.00 -7.23 20.72
CA PRO A 406 12.69 -7.40 19.30
C PRO A 406 11.19 -7.23 19.05
N ALA A 407 10.83 -6.77 17.84
CA ALA A 407 9.43 -6.68 17.48
C ALA A 407 8.80 -8.07 17.56
N LEU A 408 7.61 -8.17 18.15
CA LEU A 408 6.88 -9.42 18.24
C LEU A 408 6.28 -9.77 16.87
N HIS A 409 5.95 -11.05 16.70
CA HIS A 409 5.15 -11.49 15.56
C HIS A 409 3.83 -10.72 15.48
N CYS A 410 3.52 -10.14 14.33
CA CYS A 410 2.28 -9.41 14.10
C CYS A 410 1.10 -10.39 14.20
N ASN A 411 0.28 -10.26 15.25
CA ASN A 411 -0.82 -11.18 15.52
C ASN A 411 -2.20 -10.53 15.41
N ARG A 412 -2.24 -9.25 15.02
CA ARG A 412 -3.43 -8.46 14.78
C ARG A 412 -3.09 -7.27 13.88
N PHE A 413 -4.06 -6.87 13.07
CA PHE A 413 -4.06 -5.57 12.43
C PHE A 413 -4.56 -4.47 13.37
N GLY A 414 -4.65 -3.26 12.82
CA GLY A 414 -5.19 -2.07 13.46
C GLY A 414 -6.69 -2.17 13.63
N ASP A 415 -7.30 -1.07 14.06
CA ASP A 415 -8.75 -0.99 14.23
C ASP A 415 -9.34 -0.10 13.14
N TYR A 416 -10.45 -0.52 12.54
CA TYR A 416 -11.30 0.40 11.78
C TYR A 416 -11.82 1.45 12.76
N ARG A 417 -11.31 2.68 12.65
CA ARG A 417 -11.80 3.85 13.38
C ARG A 417 -12.37 4.91 12.44
N ARG A 418 -13.46 5.54 12.87
CA ARG A 418 -14.01 6.75 12.26
C ARG A 418 -13.69 7.94 13.14
N TYR A 419 -12.89 8.86 12.63
CA TYR A 419 -12.59 10.14 13.25
C TYR A 419 -13.63 11.17 12.85
N HIS A 420 -14.15 11.88 13.84
CA HIS A 420 -15.13 12.95 13.70
C HIS A 420 -14.45 14.27 14.02
N LEU A 421 -14.26 15.13 13.01
CA LEU A 421 -13.70 16.47 13.17
C LEU A 421 -14.80 17.50 12.91
N THR A 422 -14.93 18.52 13.76
CA THR A 422 -15.85 19.65 13.52
C THR A 422 -15.08 20.96 13.54
N TRP A 423 -15.22 21.74 12.48
CA TRP A 423 -14.56 23.03 12.31
C TRP A 423 -15.55 24.06 11.79
N ASN A 424 -15.61 25.23 12.41
CA ASN A 424 -16.41 26.36 11.92
C ASN A 424 -15.47 27.51 11.50
N PRO A 425 -15.35 27.80 10.19
CA PRO A 425 -14.47 28.86 9.69
C PRO A 425 -14.82 30.26 10.19
N SER A 426 -16.07 30.49 10.63
CA SER A 426 -16.58 31.79 11.07
C SER A 426 -16.64 31.95 12.59
N SER A 427 -16.22 30.92 13.34
CA SER A 427 -16.29 30.91 14.80
C SER A 427 -14.91 30.91 15.43
N SER A 428 -14.78 31.54 16.61
CA SER A 428 -13.61 31.43 17.47
C SER A 428 -13.65 30.20 18.39
N VAL A 429 -14.72 29.40 18.34
CA VAL A 429 -14.84 28.17 19.13
C VAL A 429 -13.82 27.15 18.63
N SER A 430 -13.08 26.54 19.56
CA SER A 430 -12.10 25.51 19.25
C SER A 430 -12.74 24.34 18.49
N PRO A 431 -12.11 23.84 17.41
CA PRO A 431 -12.52 22.62 16.76
C PRO A 431 -12.60 21.44 17.73
N THR A 432 -13.46 20.47 17.44
CA THR A 432 -13.56 19.22 18.18
C THR A 432 -13.06 18.05 17.33
N ALA A 433 -12.39 17.09 17.97
CA ALA A 433 -11.87 15.89 17.33
C ALA A 433 -11.98 14.69 18.28
N HIS A 434 -12.67 13.65 17.85
CA HIS A 434 -12.78 12.38 18.57
C HIS A 434 -12.90 11.23 17.56
N TYR A 435 -12.89 9.99 18.02
CA TYR A 435 -13.12 8.83 17.15
C TYR A 435 -14.02 7.80 17.81
N GLU A 436 -14.62 6.95 16.99
CA GLU A 436 -15.21 5.69 17.43
C GLU A 436 -14.48 4.51 16.77
N THR A 437 -14.38 3.39 17.49
CA THR A 437 -13.89 2.13 16.93
C THR A 437 -15.09 1.32 16.41
N ILE A 438 -15.08 1.04 15.11
CA ILE A 438 -16.14 0.30 14.41
C ILE A 438 -15.86 -1.20 14.45
N LEU A 439 -14.63 -1.61 14.14
CA LEU A 439 -14.20 -3.00 14.11
C LEU A 439 -12.73 -3.10 14.51
N ALA A 440 -12.41 -3.96 15.46
CA ALA A 440 -11.01 -4.24 15.80
C ALA A 440 -10.38 -5.23 14.81
N ASN A 441 -9.06 -5.18 14.66
CA ASN A 441 -8.28 -6.12 13.83
C ASN A 441 -8.76 -6.12 12.36
N PHE A 442 -8.59 -5.00 11.67
CA PHE A 442 -9.05 -4.78 10.30
C PHE A 442 -8.05 -3.90 9.54
N ASP A 443 -7.58 -4.34 8.39
CA ASP A 443 -6.73 -3.54 7.48
C ASP A 443 -6.87 -4.01 6.02
N PHE A 444 -6.09 -3.45 5.09
CA PHE A 444 -6.24 -3.60 3.63
C PHE A 444 -7.68 -3.29 3.19
N PRO A 445 -8.20 -2.11 3.58
CA PRO A 445 -9.60 -1.79 3.38
C PRO A 445 -9.93 -1.50 1.92
N ARG A 446 -11.12 -1.91 1.51
CA ARG A 446 -11.71 -1.59 0.21
C ARG A 446 -13.19 -1.31 0.37
N ILE A 447 -13.70 -0.34 -0.38
CA ILE A 447 -15.14 -0.09 -0.53
C ILE A 447 -15.54 -0.20 -2.00
N GLN A 448 -16.83 -0.13 -2.29
CA GLN A 448 -17.26 0.16 -3.66
C GLN A 448 -16.84 1.58 -4.03
N SER A 449 -16.00 1.73 -5.05
CA SER A 449 -15.40 3.03 -5.37
C SER A 449 -16.37 4.12 -5.82
N ALA A 450 -17.60 3.79 -6.22
CA ALA A 450 -18.65 4.78 -6.47
C ALA A 450 -19.02 5.61 -5.21
N TYR A 451 -18.67 5.10 -4.03
CA TYR A 451 -18.89 5.70 -2.71
C TYR A 451 -17.63 6.34 -2.12
N THR A 452 -16.52 6.41 -2.87
CA THR A 452 -15.36 7.21 -2.48
C THR A 452 -15.78 8.65 -2.27
N SER A 453 -15.32 9.25 -1.16
CA SER A 453 -15.67 10.59 -0.71
C SER A 453 -17.15 10.78 -0.30
N LYS A 454 -17.92 9.70 -0.14
CA LYS A 454 -19.35 9.70 0.21
C LYS A 454 -19.63 8.82 1.43
N ALA A 455 -20.86 8.91 1.94
CA ALA A 455 -21.34 7.94 2.93
C ALA A 455 -21.42 6.55 2.30
N HIS A 456 -20.89 5.54 2.97
CA HIS A 456 -20.86 4.15 2.51
C HIS A 456 -21.34 3.24 3.65
N ARG A 457 -21.87 2.08 3.29
CA ARG A 457 -22.42 1.08 4.21
C ARG A 457 -21.51 -0.12 4.37
N TYR A 458 -20.78 -0.53 3.35
CA TYR A 458 -19.99 -1.76 3.36
C TYR A 458 -18.50 -1.48 3.17
N ALA A 459 -17.70 -2.15 3.98
CA ALA A 459 -16.25 -2.20 3.78
C ALA A 459 -15.77 -3.66 3.78
N TYR A 460 -14.77 -3.92 2.98
CA TYR A 460 -14.07 -5.19 2.86
C TYR A 460 -12.63 -5.01 3.33
N GLY A 461 -12.03 -6.03 3.94
CA GLY A 461 -10.65 -5.96 4.37
C GLY A 461 -10.13 -7.31 4.85
N CYS A 462 -9.03 -7.28 5.58
CA CYS A 462 -8.39 -8.44 6.16
C CYS A 462 -8.37 -8.38 7.70
N GLN A 463 -8.44 -9.54 8.35
CA GLN A 463 -8.15 -9.71 9.78
C GLN A 463 -7.03 -10.72 9.98
N ILE A 464 -6.19 -10.56 11.01
CA ILE A 464 -5.25 -11.61 11.41
C ILE A 464 -5.89 -12.50 12.48
N LEU A 465 -5.97 -13.79 12.23
CA LEU A 465 -6.19 -14.81 13.24
C LEU A 465 -4.84 -15.39 13.64
N ALA A 466 -4.40 -15.06 14.85
CA ALA A 466 -3.19 -15.63 15.43
C ALA A 466 -3.23 -17.17 15.40
N PRO A 467 -2.06 -17.83 15.28
CA PRO A 467 -1.98 -19.28 15.26
C PRO A 467 -2.37 -19.85 16.64
N THR A 468 -2.86 -21.08 16.65
CA THR A 468 -3.12 -21.89 17.85
C THR A 468 -2.38 -23.23 17.73
N PRO A 469 -2.34 -24.07 18.78
CA PRO A 469 -1.79 -25.43 18.67
C PRO A 469 -2.45 -26.28 17.58
N ASP A 470 -3.69 -25.97 17.20
CA ASP A 470 -4.52 -26.77 16.30
C ASP A 470 -4.87 -26.04 14.98
N ARG A 471 -4.36 -24.82 14.77
CA ARG A 471 -4.65 -24.01 13.57
C ARG A 471 -3.48 -23.10 13.22
N GLY A 472 -3.12 -23.07 11.94
CA GLY A 472 -2.16 -22.12 11.40
C GLY A 472 -2.63 -20.68 11.56
N GLU A 473 -1.70 -19.74 11.41
CA GLU A 473 -2.01 -18.33 11.31
C GLU A 473 -2.76 -18.03 10.01
N GLN A 474 -3.70 -17.09 10.07
CA GLN A 474 -4.52 -16.75 8.93
C GLN A 474 -4.69 -15.25 8.80
N TYR A 475 -4.50 -14.74 7.59
CA TYR A 475 -4.94 -13.42 7.19
C TYR A 475 -6.22 -13.67 6.40
N CYS A 476 -7.36 -13.43 7.03
CA CYS A 476 -8.67 -13.79 6.51
C CYS A 476 -9.36 -12.57 5.90
N LEU A 477 -10.17 -12.80 4.87
CA LEU A 477 -11.05 -11.76 4.32
C LEU A 477 -12.25 -11.52 5.23
N VAL A 478 -12.67 -10.27 5.37
CA VAL A 478 -13.83 -9.83 6.15
C VAL A 478 -14.65 -8.78 5.40
N LYS A 479 -15.96 -8.82 5.57
CA LYS A 479 -16.92 -7.78 5.16
C LYS A 479 -17.64 -7.24 6.39
N ILE A 480 -17.79 -5.93 6.51
CA ILE A 480 -18.57 -5.27 7.57
C ILE A 480 -19.71 -4.43 6.99
N ASP A 481 -20.88 -4.49 7.64
CA ASP A 481 -22.00 -3.57 7.45
C ASP A 481 -21.96 -2.50 8.55
N LEU A 482 -21.67 -1.26 8.17
CA LEU A 482 -21.47 -0.12 9.07
C LEU A 482 -22.77 0.36 9.74
N ASN A 483 -23.93 0.10 9.13
CA ASN A 483 -25.21 0.46 9.72
C ASN A 483 -25.55 -0.46 10.89
N THR A 484 -25.31 -1.77 10.71
CA THR A 484 -25.61 -2.78 11.75
C THR A 484 -24.44 -3.08 12.67
N LYS A 485 -23.23 -2.65 12.31
CA LYS A 485 -21.94 -3.01 12.93
C LYS A 485 -21.68 -4.53 12.99
N LYS A 486 -22.38 -5.30 12.15
CA LYS A 486 -22.16 -6.75 11.98
C LYS A 486 -21.17 -6.99 10.87
N TRP A 487 -20.36 -8.02 11.01
CA TRP A 487 -19.38 -8.42 10.01
C TRP A 487 -19.37 -9.94 9.82
N ILE A 488 -18.89 -10.37 8.67
CA ILE A 488 -18.72 -11.77 8.28
C ILE A 488 -17.31 -11.99 7.76
N ARG A 489 -16.72 -13.13 8.11
CA ARG A 489 -15.39 -13.53 7.67
C ARG A 489 -15.51 -14.73 6.74
N PHE A 490 -14.72 -14.75 5.69
CA PHE A 490 -14.64 -15.90 4.80
C PHE A 490 -13.93 -17.05 5.50
N GLN A 491 -14.51 -18.23 5.44
CA GLN A 491 -14.00 -19.44 6.09
C GLN A 491 -13.47 -20.40 5.01
N HIS A 492 -12.18 -20.74 5.09
CA HIS A 492 -11.60 -21.75 4.20
C HIS A 492 -12.07 -23.16 4.61
N GLN A 493 -12.25 -24.06 3.64
CA GLN A 493 -12.77 -25.41 3.91
C GLN A 493 -11.83 -26.25 4.80
N ASP A 494 -10.54 -26.03 4.67
CA ASP A 494 -9.43 -26.71 5.36
C ASP A 494 -8.67 -25.76 6.30
N GLU A 495 -9.39 -24.79 6.88
CA GLU A 495 -8.81 -23.73 7.73
C GLU A 495 -8.02 -24.27 8.94
N TYR A 496 -8.40 -25.43 9.49
CA TYR A 496 -7.69 -26.07 10.62
C TYR A 496 -6.44 -26.84 10.18
N GLN A 497 -6.28 -27.11 8.89
CA GLN A 497 -5.16 -27.88 8.37
C GLN A 497 -4.00 -26.99 7.95
N ASN A 498 -4.26 -25.75 7.53
CA ASN A 498 -3.29 -24.90 6.85
C ASN A 498 -3.24 -23.47 7.41
N GLY A 499 -2.14 -22.77 7.14
CA GLY A 499 -2.05 -21.33 7.30
C GLY A 499 -2.47 -20.60 6.03
N TYR A 500 -3.00 -19.38 6.16
CA TYR A 500 -3.54 -18.61 5.05
C TYR A 500 -3.01 -17.19 5.02
N LEU A 501 -2.61 -16.72 3.85
CA LEU A 501 -2.36 -15.30 3.59
C LEU A 501 -3.25 -14.85 2.44
N CYS A 502 -4.44 -14.35 2.78
CA CYS A 502 -5.28 -13.66 1.81
C CYS A 502 -4.70 -12.26 1.54
N SER A 503 -4.60 -11.93 0.26
CA SER A 503 -4.27 -10.58 -0.17
C SER A 503 -5.47 -9.62 0.01
N GLU A 504 -5.23 -8.33 -0.16
CA GLU A 504 -6.25 -7.28 -0.18
C GLU A 504 -7.49 -7.66 -1.04
N PRO A 505 -8.72 -7.55 -0.49
CA PRO A 505 -9.97 -7.89 -1.17
C PRO A 505 -10.45 -6.80 -2.15
N ILE A 506 -10.19 -6.95 -3.44
CA ILE A 506 -10.60 -5.97 -4.45
C ILE A 506 -12.08 -6.17 -4.80
N PHE A 507 -12.92 -5.18 -4.46
CA PHE A 507 -14.32 -5.14 -4.87
C PHE A 507 -14.47 -4.78 -6.36
N VAL A 508 -15.34 -5.49 -7.06
CA VAL A 508 -15.72 -5.23 -8.45
C VAL A 508 -17.24 -5.20 -8.54
N ALA A 509 -17.81 -4.02 -8.80
CA ALA A 509 -19.25 -3.85 -8.97
C ALA A 509 -19.75 -4.62 -10.19
N ARG A 510 -20.97 -5.16 -10.09
CA ARG A 510 -21.71 -5.62 -11.26
C ARG A 510 -21.97 -4.41 -12.18
N PRO A 511 -21.64 -4.47 -13.49
CA PRO A 511 -21.98 -3.43 -14.43
C PRO A 511 -23.49 -3.19 -14.50
N ARG A 512 -23.91 -1.94 -14.51
CA ARG A 512 -25.31 -1.57 -14.74
C ARG A 512 -25.61 -1.56 -16.24
N GLN A 513 -26.81 -2.01 -16.59
CA GLN A 513 -27.34 -1.79 -17.94
C GLN A 513 -27.85 -0.36 -18.03
N GLU A 514 -27.78 0.27 -19.22
CA GLU A 514 -28.18 1.67 -19.45
C GLU A 514 -29.62 1.97 -18.95
N GLU A 515 -30.51 0.99 -19.08
CA GLU A 515 -31.92 1.08 -18.64
C GLU A 515 -32.08 1.09 -17.10
N GLN A 516 -31.05 0.71 -16.34
CA GLN A 516 -31.05 0.58 -14.88
C GLN A 516 -30.18 1.64 -14.17
N GLU A 517 -29.60 2.61 -14.88
CA GLU A 517 -28.74 3.64 -14.28
C GLU A 517 -29.47 4.50 -13.23
N GLN A 518 -30.80 4.62 -13.36
CA GLN A 518 -31.66 5.38 -12.46
C GLN A 518 -32.12 4.59 -11.23
N GLU A 519 -31.95 3.26 -11.20
CA GLU A 519 -32.29 2.44 -10.04
C GLU A 519 -31.12 2.40 -9.03
N PRO A 520 -31.42 2.44 -7.71
CA PRO A 520 -30.39 2.31 -6.69
C PRO A 520 -29.82 0.89 -6.69
N GLN A 521 -28.54 0.76 -7.07
CA GLN A 521 -27.80 -0.50 -6.91
C GLN A 521 -27.47 -0.72 -5.43
N ASN A 522 -27.58 -1.96 -4.97
CA ASN A 522 -27.06 -2.32 -3.65
C ASN A 522 -25.54 -2.13 -3.65
N GLU A 523 -25.01 -1.47 -2.61
CA GLU A 523 -23.58 -1.14 -2.53
C GLU A 523 -22.66 -2.37 -2.51
N ASP A 524 -23.20 -3.54 -2.17
CA ASP A 524 -22.51 -4.83 -2.18
C ASP A 524 -22.88 -5.74 -3.36
N ASP A 525 -23.52 -5.21 -4.41
CA ASP A 525 -23.79 -5.97 -5.65
C ASP A 525 -22.56 -6.04 -6.55
N GLY A 526 -21.83 -7.15 -6.43
CA GLY A 526 -20.61 -7.38 -7.17
C GLY A 526 -19.88 -8.61 -6.67
N VAL A 527 -18.57 -8.64 -6.94
CA VAL A 527 -17.67 -9.67 -6.42
C VAL A 527 -16.50 -9.06 -5.66
N VAL A 528 -15.87 -9.88 -4.82
CA VAL A 528 -14.59 -9.57 -4.18
C VAL A 528 -13.54 -10.55 -4.69
N LEU A 529 -12.41 -10.00 -5.16
CA LEU A 529 -11.28 -10.75 -5.70
C LEU A 529 -10.12 -10.76 -4.71
N SER A 530 -9.50 -11.91 -4.47
CA SER A 530 -8.29 -12.01 -3.64
C SER A 530 -7.39 -13.14 -4.10
N LEU A 531 -6.08 -12.87 -4.17
CA LEU A 531 -5.06 -13.91 -4.27
C LEU A 531 -4.84 -14.51 -2.88
N VAL A 532 -5.02 -15.82 -2.75
CA VAL A 532 -4.85 -16.54 -1.50
C VAL A 532 -3.60 -17.40 -1.59
N ASN A 533 -2.72 -17.25 -0.61
CA ASN A 533 -1.54 -18.09 -0.43
C ASN A 533 -1.81 -19.10 0.70
N VAL A 534 -1.58 -20.38 0.41
CA VAL A 534 -1.79 -21.49 1.34
C VAL A 534 -0.44 -22.00 1.82
N PHE A 535 -0.22 -21.86 3.13
CA PHE A 535 0.95 -22.38 3.82
C PHE A 535 0.61 -23.76 4.36
N ASP A 536 0.97 -24.78 3.59
CA ASP A 536 0.55 -26.14 3.87
C ASP A 536 1.31 -26.70 5.08
N ASN A 537 0.60 -27.34 5.99
CA ASN A 537 1.21 -27.87 7.22
C ASN A 537 2.14 -29.07 6.98
N ARG A 538 2.12 -29.68 5.79
CA ARG A 538 3.11 -30.67 5.35
C ARG A 538 4.47 -30.05 5.01
N GLY A 539 4.54 -28.72 4.86
CA GLY A 539 5.76 -27.95 4.64
C GLY A 539 5.81 -27.23 3.30
N THR A 540 6.87 -26.44 3.11
CA THR A 540 7.01 -25.46 2.01
C THR A 540 6.96 -26.04 0.59
N SER A 541 7.16 -27.35 0.42
CA SER A 541 7.04 -28.02 -0.89
C SER A 541 5.59 -28.23 -1.35
N TYR A 542 4.62 -28.06 -0.45
CA TYR A 542 3.18 -28.17 -0.71
C TYR A 542 2.47 -26.80 -0.72
N ASP A 543 3.22 -25.74 -0.44
CA ASP A 543 2.73 -24.37 -0.53
C ASP A 543 2.25 -24.06 -1.94
N HIS A 544 1.13 -23.35 -2.03
CA HIS A 544 0.52 -22.99 -3.31
C HIS A 544 -0.33 -21.72 -3.16
N CYS A 545 -0.74 -21.16 -4.29
CA CYS A 545 -1.65 -20.03 -4.32
C CYS A 545 -2.78 -20.22 -5.34
N TYR A 546 -3.89 -19.58 -5.07
CA TYR A 546 -5.08 -19.58 -5.92
C TYR A 546 -5.76 -18.21 -5.91
N LEU A 547 -6.48 -17.89 -6.98
CA LEU A 547 -7.34 -16.73 -7.04
C LEU A 547 -8.74 -17.11 -6.59
N LEU A 548 -9.26 -16.38 -5.61
CA LEU A 548 -10.58 -16.53 -5.03
C LEU A 548 -11.50 -15.43 -5.54
N VAL A 549 -12.71 -15.82 -5.96
CA VAL A 549 -13.81 -14.91 -6.27
C VAL A 549 -14.95 -15.17 -5.29
N LEU A 550 -15.35 -14.15 -4.54
CA LEU A 550 -16.47 -14.19 -3.61
C LEU A 550 -17.64 -13.38 -4.16
N ASP A 551 -18.86 -13.83 -3.90
CA ASP A 551 -20.04 -12.97 -3.99
C ASP A 551 -19.92 -11.89 -2.92
N ALA A 552 -19.99 -10.62 -3.29
CA ALA A 552 -19.73 -9.55 -2.34
C ALA A 552 -20.86 -9.39 -1.32
N ALA A 553 -22.09 -9.79 -1.64
CA ALA A 553 -23.26 -9.68 -0.76
C ALA A 553 -23.24 -10.75 0.35
N SER A 554 -23.19 -12.03 -0.05
CA SER A 554 -23.20 -13.18 0.86
C SER A 554 -21.83 -13.54 1.42
N PHE A 555 -20.75 -13.08 0.77
CA PHE A 555 -19.36 -13.39 1.08
C PHE A 555 -19.02 -14.89 0.97
N THR A 556 -19.72 -15.59 0.07
CA THR A 556 -19.49 -17.01 -0.25
C THR A 556 -18.68 -17.19 -1.53
N GLN A 557 -17.90 -18.27 -1.62
CA GLN A 557 -17.09 -18.59 -2.80
C GLN A 557 -17.95 -18.80 -4.05
N MET A 558 -17.63 -18.06 -5.11
CA MET A 558 -18.18 -18.23 -6.45
C MET A 558 -17.23 -18.98 -7.37
N ALA A 559 -15.92 -18.70 -7.30
CA ALA A 559 -14.93 -19.36 -8.15
C ALA A 559 -13.57 -19.55 -7.43
N TYR A 560 -12.91 -20.66 -7.75
CA TYR A 560 -11.54 -20.99 -7.34
C TYR A 560 -10.69 -21.27 -8.58
N VAL A 561 -9.59 -20.53 -8.75
CA VAL A 561 -8.64 -20.70 -9.86
C VAL A 561 -7.23 -21.00 -9.31
N PRO A 562 -6.68 -22.21 -9.50
CA PRO A 562 -5.33 -22.53 -9.07
C PRO A 562 -4.32 -21.69 -9.87
N ILE A 563 -3.37 -21.04 -9.19
CA ILE A 563 -2.35 -20.21 -9.84
C ILE A 563 -1.02 -20.95 -9.95
N GLY A 564 -0.53 -21.51 -8.85
CA GLY A 564 0.68 -22.32 -8.90
C GLY A 564 1.18 -22.79 -7.54
N SER A 565 2.14 -23.72 -7.56
CA SER A 565 2.78 -24.29 -6.37
C SER A 565 3.90 -23.39 -5.83
N PHE A 566 3.53 -22.16 -5.48
CA PHE A 566 4.40 -21.17 -4.86
C PHE A 566 3.57 -20.17 -4.03
N ILE A 567 4.25 -19.42 -3.16
CA ILE A 567 3.67 -18.31 -2.39
C ILE A 567 4.00 -17.00 -3.09
N ALA A 568 2.99 -16.19 -3.39
CA ALA A 568 3.09 -14.86 -3.98
C ALA A 568 2.40 -13.81 -3.07
N PRO A 569 3.10 -13.31 -2.04
CA PRO A 569 2.58 -12.23 -1.21
C PRO A 569 2.45 -10.96 -2.05
N THR A 570 1.31 -10.27 -1.93
CA THR A 570 1.06 -9.01 -2.63
C THR A 570 0.48 -7.99 -1.66
N PHE A 571 0.78 -6.72 -1.89
CA PHE A 571 0.25 -5.61 -1.09
C PHE A 571 -1.05 -5.12 -1.70
N HIS A 572 -0.93 -4.23 -2.69
CA HIS A 572 -2.08 -3.54 -3.28
C HIS A 572 -2.27 -3.89 -4.75
N GLY A 573 -3.53 -3.84 -5.17
CA GLY A 573 -3.91 -4.06 -6.55
C GLY A 573 -5.07 -3.21 -7.01
N SER A 574 -5.30 -3.26 -8.30
CA SER A 574 -6.37 -2.54 -8.97
C SER A 574 -7.04 -3.44 -10.00
N TYR A 575 -8.32 -3.18 -10.26
CA TYR A 575 -9.09 -3.83 -11.31
C TYR A 575 -9.36 -2.84 -12.44
N ASP A 576 -9.10 -3.26 -13.67
CA ASP A 576 -9.39 -2.52 -14.89
C ASP A 576 -10.52 -3.24 -15.65
N ALA A 577 -11.69 -2.62 -15.70
CA ALA A 577 -12.85 -3.20 -16.37
C ALA A 577 -12.82 -2.89 -17.86
N GLU A 578 -13.08 -3.89 -18.71
CA GLU A 578 -13.19 -3.67 -20.17
C GLU A 578 -14.32 -2.67 -20.55
N TYR A 579 -15.35 -2.53 -19.70
CA TYR A 579 -16.57 -1.78 -20.06
C TYR A 579 -16.86 -0.54 -19.21
N SER A 580 -16.16 -0.24 -18.10
CA SER A 580 -16.58 0.91 -17.28
C SER A 580 -15.65 1.38 -16.15
N PHE A 581 -14.32 1.17 -16.18
CA PHE A 581 -13.46 1.75 -15.13
C PHE A 581 -12.39 2.70 -15.67
N LYS A 582 -12.54 3.99 -15.34
CA LYS A 582 -11.51 5.02 -15.46
C LYS A 582 -10.88 5.15 -14.08
N LEU A 583 -9.60 4.79 -13.93
CA LEU A 583 -8.73 5.01 -12.75
C LEU A 583 -9.36 4.69 -11.38
N GLY A 584 -8.91 3.63 -10.70
CA GLY A 584 -9.36 3.36 -9.33
C GLY A 584 -8.56 4.05 -8.24
N SER A 585 -9.23 4.64 -7.25
CA SER A 585 -8.64 4.78 -5.90
C SER A 585 -8.37 3.39 -5.33
N PHE A 586 -7.26 3.24 -4.60
CA PHE A 586 -6.92 1.99 -3.93
C PHE A 586 -7.80 1.68 -2.73
N ASN A 587 -8.53 2.69 -2.23
CA ASN A 587 -9.41 2.60 -1.08
C ASN A 587 -10.86 2.76 -1.55
#